data_AF-A0A956YQP9-F1
#
_entry.id   AF-A0A956YQP9-F1
#
_cell.length_a   1.000
_cell.length_b   1.000
_cell.length_c   1.000
_cell.angle_alpha   90.00
_cell.angle_beta   90.00
_cell.angle_gamma   90.00
#
_symmetry.space_group_name_H-M   'P 1'
#
loop_
_entity.id
_entity.type
_entity.pdbx_description
1 polymer ?
#
loop_
_entity_poly.entity_id
_entity_poly.type
_entity_poly.pdbx_seq_one_letter_code
_entity_poly.pdbx_strand_id
1 'polypeptide(L)'
;MSRKLFAALLLILLSALPVLHAQDNLTCPAPADIVASVAEACANLEADQVCLARAGVTADTGTDSAFAQPGDRVTAGALAQLVTTAPTADSADFGAVLLNLRANLSRDTVRALVLGGAQIANTNDARLVLPASFRDVGRVRSSPSTTNDDNIMTTLQGGASVTAVARNDAGDWVQISFGDGELGWAATFLLYVEGDVNQLSTTPAAAGTVYGSPLQAFNLIGAPAAESACAELPAGGVLVHTPPETRALLVVNGVHVSFTSTLYLTLGEEVGRPALRVEVYAGEATVQTDYGAALLVPGVYASVPLSPDFATPLAEPFPARPNPAGRDVQLAPLTAAVTADGTALALTPSLDAAQIDAAIAQAFAPDGLLAGTYQLVNAVSTPFTEPADWQCGQDMELGLQMRFAPNIADVLEENYGVRIVAGQGTNGVSLNTHNDPQYRTVPETNGEVAARSIIVRDMLHFTLVETWARREGDFAAACNSEFTWEWVAP
;
A
#
# COMPACT_ATOMS: atom_id res chain seq x y z
N MET A 1 5.83 78.10 -14.68
CA MET A 1 5.84 76.79 -13.98
C MET A 1 6.97 76.81 -12.96
N SER A 2 6.69 76.64 -11.67
CA SER A 2 7.70 76.85 -10.61
C SER A 2 8.69 75.67 -10.54
N ARG A 3 9.95 75.92 -10.18
CA ARG A 3 10.99 74.90 -9.99
C ARG A 3 10.55 73.73 -9.09
N LYS A 4 9.61 73.97 -8.16
CA LYS A 4 9.06 72.94 -7.27
C LYS A 4 8.16 71.94 -8.00
N LEU A 5 7.42 72.38 -9.03
CA LEU A 5 6.55 71.51 -9.81
C LEU A 5 7.36 70.56 -10.71
N PHE A 6 8.48 71.05 -11.26
CA PHE A 6 9.37 70.23 -12.10
C PHE A 6 10.09 69.15 -11.29
N ALA A 7 10.54 69.47 -10.06
CA ALA A 7 11.16 68.50 -9.16
C ALA A 7 10.18 67.41 -8.70
N ALA A 8 8.91 67.77 -8.42
CA ALA A 8 7.88 66.81 -8.06
C ALA A 8 7.53 65.87 -9.22
N LEU A 9 7.45 66.39 -10.45
CA LEU A 9 7.21 65.58 -11.64
C LEU A 9 8.38 64.63 -11.93
N LEU A 10 9.62 65.06 -11.71
CA LEU A 10 10.80 64.21 -11.88
C LEU A 10 10.85 63.08 -10.84
N LEU A 11 10.42 63.33 -9.59
CA LEU A 11 10.36 62.31 -8.54
C LEU A 11 9.26 61.26 -8.80
N ILE A 12 8.12 61.69 -9.37
CA ILE A 12 7.05 60.79 -9.81
C ILE A 12 7.49 59.99 -11.04
N LEU A 13 8.23 60.61 -11.97
CA LEU A 13 8.78 59.89 -13.14
C LEU A 13 9.86 58.87 -12.74
N LEU A 14 10.67 59.16 -11.71
CA LEU A 14 11.66 58.20 -11.19
C LEU A 14 11.03 57.08 -10.35
N SER A 15 9.85 57.28 -9.76
CA SER A 15 9.11 56.21 -9.06
C SER A 15 8.21 55.38 -9.98
N ALA A 16 7.97 55.85 -11.21
CA ALA A 16 7.27 55.13 -12.27
C ALA A 16 8.23 54.44 -13.25
N LEU A 17 9.55 54.41 -12.97
CA LEU A 17 10.43 53.46 -13.64
C LEU A 17 9.88 52.07 -13.31
N PRO A 18 9.43 51.27 -14.29
CA PRO A 18 9.11 49.89 -14.02
C PRO A 18 10.37 49.32 -13.38
N VAL A 19 10.22 48.75 -12.18
CA VAL A 19 11.18 47.78 -11.70
C VAL A 19 11.12 46.69 -12.76
N LEU A 20 11.93 46.84 -13.81
CA LEU A 20 12.43 45.76 -14.62
C LEU A 20 13.21 44.94 -13.59
N HIS A 21 12.47 44.16 -12.82
CA HIS A 21 12.99 42.95 -12.23
C HIS A 21 13.64 42.27 -13.43
N ALA A 22 14.96 42.25 -13.45
CA ALA A 22 15.67 41.19 -14.13
C ALA A 22 15.07 39.92 -13.52
N GLN A 23 14.01 39.43 -14.14
CA GLN A 23 13.58 38.06 -13.99
C GLN A 23 14.72 37.33 -14.67
N ASP A 24 15.78 37.07 -13.91
CA ASP A 24 16.77 36.08 -14.29
C ASP A 24 15.92 34.85 -14.62
N ASN A 25 15.87 34.53 -15.91
CA ASN A 25 15.04 33.45 -16.41
C ASN A 25 15.57 32.19 -15.73
N LEU A 26 14.90 31.75 -14.66
CA LEU A 26 15.23 30.53 -13.96
C LEU A 26 15.31 29.43 -15.01
N THR A 27 16.53 28.97 -15.26
CA THR A 27 16.78 27.94 -16.25
C THR A 27 16.64 26.61 -15.53
N CYS A 28 15.42 26.09 -15.54
CA CYS A 28 15.13 24.78 -14.98
C CYS A 28 15.84 23.69 -15.79
N PRO A 29 16.49 22.71 -15.13
CA PRO A 29 17.03 21.57 -15.85
C PRO A 29 15.88 20.80 -16.50
N ALA A 30 16.09 20.36 -17.74
CA ALA A 30 15.09 19.54 -18.39
C ALA A 30 15.04 18.15 -17.71
N PRO A 31 13.89 17.49 -17.62
CA PRO A 31 13.81 16.12 -17.11
C PRO A 31 14.77 15.16 -17.83
N ALA A 32 15.00 15.36 -19.13
CA ALA A 32 15.95 14.59 -19.93
C ALA A 32 17.40 14.70 -19.41
N ASP A 33 17.79 15.86 -18.87
CA ASP A 33 19.14 16.05 -18.30
C ASP A 33 19.32 15.23 -17.02
N ILE A 34 18.26 15.10 -16.21
CA ILE A 34 18.27 14.25 -15.01
C ILE A 34 18.42 12.79 -15.42
N VAL A 35 17.64 12.33 -16.40
CA VAL A 35 17.71 10.96 -16.91
C VAL A 35 19.09 10.64 -17.46
N ALA A 36 19.66 11.54 -18.28
CA ALA A 36 21.00 11.38 -18.82
C ALA A 36 22.05 11.28 -17.71
N SER A 37 21.96 12.15 -16.68
CA SER A 37 22.88 12.12 -15.54
C SER A 37 22.77 10.82 -14.74
N VAL A 38 21.56 10.30 -14.52
CA VAL A 38 21.35 9.00 -13.84
C VAL A 38 21.94 7.86 -14.67
N ALA A 39 21.68 7.84 -15.97
CA ALA A 39 22.17 6.82 -16.87
C ALA A 39 23.71 6.79 -16.94
N GLU A 40 24.35 7.96 -16.98
CA GLU A 40 25.81 8.08 -17.02
C GLU A 40 26.47 7.75 -15.67
N ALA A 41 26.03 8.40 -14.60
CA ALA A 41 26.66 8.30 -13.29
C ALA A 41 26.39 6.95 -12.60
N CYS A 42 25.17 6.43 -12.74
CA CYS A 42 24.69 5.26 -12.01
C CYS A 42 24.53 4.01 -12.87
N ALA A 43 25.22 3.94 -14.01
CA ALA A 43 25.30 2.73 -14.83
C ALA A 43 25.80 1.53 -13.99
N ASN A 44 25.16 0.36 -14.13
CA ASN A 44 25.52 -0.86 -13.41
C ASN A 44 25.45 -0.73 -11.88
N LEU A 45 24.42 -0.07 -11.35
CA LEU A 45 24.15 -0.04 -9.91
C LEU A 45 23.77 -1.46 -9.44
N GLU A 46 24.53 -2.04 -8.51
CA GLU A 46 24.25 -3.38 -8.00
C GLU A 46 23.06 -3.37 -7.02
N ALA A 47 22.56 -4.55 -6.66
CA ALA A 47 21.52 -4.66 -5.64
C ALA A 47 22.03 -4.14 -4.28
N ASP A 48 21.13 -3.50 -3.54
CA ASP A 48 21.36 -2.84 -2.25
C ASP A 48 22.43 -1.73 -2.30
N GLN A 49 22.53 -1.04 -3.43
CA GLN A 49 23.38 0.14 -3.60
C GLN A 49 22.57 1.42 -3.83
N VAL A 50 23.17 2.52 -3.42
CA VAL A 50 22.69 3.89 -3.57
C VAL A 50 23.76 4.66 -4.32
N CYS A 51 23.38 5.34 -5.40
CA CYS A 51 24.29 6.08 -6.26
C CYS A 51 23.88 7.55 -6.39
N LEU A 52 24.86 8.42 -6.22
CA LEU A 52 24.69 9.86 -6.41
C LEU A 52 24.61 10.15 -7.90
N ALA A 53 23.43 10.52 -8.40
CA ALA A 53 23.26 10.80 -9.83
C ALA A 53 23.57 12.27 -10.18
N ARG A 54 23.26 13.20 -9.27
CA ARG A 54 23.53 14.65 -9.41
C ARG A 54 23.96 15.23 -8.07
N ALA A 55 24.78 16.28 -8.10
CA ALA A 55 25.14 17.05 -6.91
C ALA A 55 23.89 17.69 -6.25
N GLY A 56 24.06 18.28 -5.06
CA GLY A 56 22.92 18.78 -4.27
C GLY A 56 22.30 17.69 -3.40
N VAL A 57 23.15 16.81 -2.86
CA VAL A 57 22.73 15.71 -2.00
C VAL A 57 23.63 15.68 -0.78
N THR A 58 23.01 15.55 0.38
CA THR A 58 23.69 15.30 1.65
C THR A 58 23.28 13.91 2.14
N ALA A 59 24.25 13.02 2.32
CA ALA A 59 24.03 11.69 2.85
C ALA A 59 24.76 11.54 4.19
N ASP A 60 24.06 11.01 5.20
CA ASP A 60 24.68 10.47 6.39
C ASP A 60 24.89 8.97 6.18
N THR A 61 26.15 8.57 6.07
CA THR A 61 26.55 7.17 5.85
C THR A 61 27.20 6.55 7.09
N GLY A 62 27.19 7.25 8.23
CA GLY A 62 27.89 6.85 9.46
C GLY A 62 29.42 6.78 9.35
N THR A 63 29.99 7.07 8.18
CA THR A 63 31.42 7.02 7.88
C THR A 63 31.83 8.28 7.10
N ASP A 64 33.10 8.67 7.15
CA ASP A 64 33.66 9.78 6.36
C ASP A 64 33.74 9.46 4.85
N SER A 65 32.96 8.50 4.36
CA SER A 65 32.92 8.12 2.95
C SER A 65 32.42 9.28 2.12
N ALA A 66 33.19 9.65 1.09
CA ALA A 66 32.80 10.70 0.17
C ALA A 66 31.62 10.22 -0.69
N PHE A 67 30.41 10.69 -0.36
CA PHE A 67 29.22 10.63 -1.21
C PHE A 67 28.96 12.05 -1.71
N ALA A 68 29.85 12.56 -2.55
CA ALA A 68 29.99 13.98 -2.85
C ALA A 68 29.97 14.30 -4.34
N GLN A 69 30.33 13.34 -5.21
CA GLN A 69 30.38 13.52 -6.65
C GLN A 69 29.44 12.54 -7.38
N PRO A 70 28.83 12.97 -8.51
CA PRO A 70 28.07 12.06 -9.35
C PRO A 70 28.87 10.79 -9.69
N GLY A 71 28.25 9.63 -9.47
CA GLY A 71 28.85 8.32 -9.64
C GLY A 71 29.34 7.67 -8.35
N ASP A 72 29.46 8.42 -7.25
CA ASP A 72 29.74 7.88 -5.92
C ASP A 72 28.64 6.90 -5.50
N ARG A 73 29.04 5.79 -4.86
CA ARG A 73 28.14 4.70 -4.44
C ARG A 73 28.38 4.34 -2.99
N VAL A 74 27.29 4.02 -2.30
CA VAL A 74 27.32 3.43 -0.96
C VAL A 74 26.33 2.28 -0.88
N THR A 75 26.57 1.34 0.02
CA THR A 75 25.58 0.30 0.34
C THR A 75 24.37 0.93 1.01
N ALA A 76 23.16 0.53 0.62
CA ALA A 76 21.91 1.02 1.21
C ALA A 76 21.88 0.84 2.74
N GLY A 77 22.53 -0.21 3.28
CA GLY A 77 22.64 -0.45 4.72
C GLY A 77 23.55 0.52 5.48
N ALA A 78 24.45 1.22 4.79
CA ALA A 78 25.28 2.26 5.39
C ALA A 78 24.56 3.60 5.45
N LEU A 79 23.50 3.79 4.65
CA LEU A 79 22.77 5.04 4.59
C LEU A 79 21.82 5.15 5.79
N ALA A 80 22.12 6.08 6.70
CA ALA A 80 21.24 6.44 7.81
C ALA A 80 20.20 7.47 7.34
N GLN A 81 20.65 8.48 6.60
CA GLN A 81 19.81 9.56 6.11
C GLN A 81 20.31 10.08 4.76
N LEU A 82 19.37 10.54 3.93
CA LEU A 82 19.64 11.18 2.66
C LEU A 82 18.73 12.39 2.50
N VAL A 83 19.30 13.50 2.06
CA VAL A 83 18.59 14.74 1.76
C VAL A 83 18.99 15.21 0.36
N THR A 84 18.01 15.42 -0.51
CA THR A 84 18.21 16.03 -1.83
C THR A 84 17.83 17.51 -1.79
N THR A 85 18.44 18.35 -2.62
CA THR A 85 18.07 19.77 -2.75
C THR A 85 16.92 19.92 -3.75
N ALA A 86 15.95 20.77 -3.42
CA ALA A 86 14.90 21.19 -4.34
C ALA A 86 15.44 22.30 -5.26
N PRO A 87 14.94 22.40 -6.51
CA PRO A 87 15.31 23.51 -7.37
C PRO A 87 14.76 24.81 -6.77
N THR A 88 15.59 25.83 -6.66
CA THR A 88 15.20 27.15 -6.14
C THR A 88 15.15 28.17 -7.27
N ALA A 89 14.54 29.33 -7.02
CA ALA A 89 14.49 30.42 -8.00
C ALA A 89 15.88 30.96 -8.40
N ASP A 90 16.90 30.69 -7.57
CA ASP A 90 18.25 31.22 -7.73
C ASP A 90 19.29 30.13 -8.06
N SER A 91 18.92 28.85 -8.00
CA SER A 91 19.83 27.74 -8.30
C SER A 91 19.13 26.59 -9.03
N ALA A 92 19.79 26.14 -10.11
CA ALA A 92 19.44 24.92 -10.84
C ALA A 92 19.96 23.64 -10.15
N ASP A 93 20.48 23.74 -8.92
CA ASP A 93 20.96 22.60 -8.13
C ASP A 93 19.79 21.69 -7.75
N PHE A 94 19.58 20.68 -8.57
CA PHE A 94 18.57 19.64 -8.38
C PHE A 94 19.25 18.34 -7.96
N GLY A 95 19.09 17.99 -6.67
CA GLY A 95 19.63 16.75 -6.12
C GLY A 95 18.88 15.54 -6.65
N ALA A 96 19.63 14.52 -7.09
CA ALA A 96 19.07 13.25 -7.56
C ALA A 96 19.94 12.07 -7.11
N VAL A 97 19.29 11.04 -6.59
CA VAL A 97 19.92 9.78 -6.14
C VAL A 97 19.13 8.61 -6.67
N LEU A 98 19.84 7.64 -7.24
CA LEU A 98 19.25 6.37 -7.66
C LEU A 98 19.56 5.30 -6.61
N LEU A 99 18.54 4.57 -6.20
CA LEU A 99 18.61 3.42 -5.32
C LEU A 99 18.25 2.17 -6.12
N ASN A 100 18.95 1.08 -5.86
CA ASN A 100 18.62 -0.25 -6.36
C ASN A 100 18.49 -1.18 -5.15
N LEU A 101 17.26 -1.44 -4.71
CA LEU A 101 16.95 -2.10 -3.44
C LEU A 101 16.39 -3.50 -3.70
N ARG A 102 16.68 -4.50 -2.85
CA ARG A 102 15.96 -5.78 -2.95
C ARG A 102 14.53 -5.71 -2.43
N ALA A 103 14.25 -4.84 -1.45
CA ALA A 103 13.00 -4.89 -0.70
C ALA A 103 12.71 -6.33 -0.18
N ASN A 104 11.55 -6.90 -0.46
CA ASN A 104 11.19 -8.30 -0.14
C ASN A 104 11.53 -9.30 -1.27
N LEU A 105 12.30 -8.89 -2.28
CA LEU A 105 12.54 -9.70 -3.49
C LEU A 105 13.83 -10.52 -3.37
N SER A 106 13.76 -11.78 -3.79
CA SER A 106 14.91 -12.70 -3.72
C SER A 106 15.84 -12.62 -4.94
N ARG A 107 15.29 -12.30 -6.12
CA ARG A 107 16.02 -12.30 -7.41
C ARG A 107 16.02 -10.95 -8.10
N ASP A 108 14.94 -10.22 -7.96
CA ASP A 108 14.73 -8.92 -8.59
C ASP A 108 15.04 -7.78 -7.63
N THR A 109 15.01 -6.56 -8.15
CA THR A 109 15.22 -5.35 -7.36
C THR A 109 14.17 -4.29 -7.70
N VAL A 110 13.91 -3.44 -6.71
CA VAL A 110 13.14 -2.21 -6.81
C VAL A 110 14.11 -1.06 -7.07
N ARG A 111 13.86 -0.29 -8.12
CA ARG A 111 14.63 0.93 -8.39
C ARG A 111 13.85 2.14 -7.91
N ALA A 112 14.51 3.02 -7.17
CA ALA A 112 13.90 4.24 -6.68
C ALA A 112 14.77 5.45 -7.04
N LEU A 113 14.14 6.52 -7.54
CA LEU A 113 14.77 7.81 -7.77
C LEU A 113 14.27 8.78 -6.69
N VAL A 114 15.17 9.18 -5.79
CA VAL A 114 14.91 10.22 -4.79
C VAL A 114 15.35 11.54 -5.38
N LEU A 115 14.46 12.52 -5.36
CA LEU A 115 14.64 13.76 -6.10
C LEU A 115 13.96 14.94 -5.40
N GLY A 116 14.50 16.14 -5.64
CA GLY A 116 13.90 17.43 -5.30
C GLY A 116 13.56 17.62 -3.82
N GLY A 117 14.46 18.08 -2.96
CA GLY A 117 14.09 18.44 -1.58
C GLY A 117 13.65 17.26 -0.70
N ALA A 118 13.54 16.05 -1.25
CA ALA A 118 13.11 14.87 -0.54
C ALA A 118 14.19 14.45 0.46
N GLN A 119 13.74 14.06 1.64
CA GLN A 119 14.58 13.47 2.68
C GLN A 119 14.04 12.09 3.03
N ILE A 120 14.92 11.09 2.96
CA ILE A 120 14.65 9.74 3.46
C ILE A 120 15.55 9.47 4.65
N ALA A 121 15.00 8.86 5.69
CA ALA A 121 15.76 8.30 6.80
C ALA A 121 15.50 6.80 6.86
N ASN A 122 16.57 6.02 6.84
CA ASN A 122 16.47 4.57 6.94
C ASN A 122 15.93 4.21 8.32
N THR A 123 14.79 3.50 8.36
CA THR A 123 14.18 3.03 9.61
C THR A 123 14.35 1.54 9.80
N ASN A 124 14.94 0.85 8.83
CA ASN A 124 15.52 -0.45 9.11
C ASN A 124 16.67 -0.23 10.08
N ASP A 125 16.39 -0.51 11.35
CA ASP A 125 17.39 -1.02 12.26
C ASP A 125 17.99 -2.21 11.52
N ALA A 126 19.17 -2.04 10.93
CA ALA A 126 19.81 -3.00 10.06
C ALA A 126 20.17 -4.23 10.90
N ARG A 127 19.16 -5.03 11.18
CA ARG A 127 19.27 -6.23 11.97
C ARG A 127 19.98 -7.22 11.10
N LEU A 128 21.08 -7.73 11.63
CA LEU A 128 21.70 -8.89 11.06
C LEU A 128 20.63 -9.98 10.95
N VAL A 129 20.38 -10.41 9.72
CA VAL A 129 19.61 -11.61 9.43
C VAL A 129 20.56 -12.67 8.92
N LEU A 130 20.36 -13.91 9.32
CA LEU A 130 21.21 -15.03 8.94
C LEU A 130 20.37 -16.08 8.21
N PRO A 131 20.78 -16.54 7.01
CA PRO A 131 20.15 -17.70 6.39
C PRO A 131 20.20 -18.89 7.33
N ALA A 132 19.11 -19.64 7.41
CA ALA A 132 19.05 -20.84 8.23
C ALA A 132 18.23 -21.93 7.56
N SER A 133 18.44 -23.17 7.99
CA SER A 133 17.61 -24.30 7.60
C SER A 133 17.39 -25.25 8.76
N PHE A 134 16.27 -25.95 8.77
CA PHE A 134 16.00 -26.98 9.76
C PHE A 134 16.88 -28.22 9.52
N ARG A 135 17.50 -28.77 10.57
CA ARG A 135 18.30 -30.02 10.48
C ARG A 135 17.42 -31.26 10.39
N ASP A 136 16.26 -31.22 11.03
CA ASP A 136 15.25 -32.27 11.11
C ASP A 136 13.88 -31.59 11.25
N VAL A 137 12.79 -32.37 11.36
CA VAL A 137 11.45 -31.86 11.64
C VAL A 137 11.46 -31.00 12.90
N GLY A 138 11.10 -29.72 12.75
CA GLY A 138 11.16 -28.74 13.82
C GLY A 138 9.83 -28.02 14.02
N ARG A 139 9.48 -27.78 15.30
CA ARG A 139 8.29 -27.03 15.68
C ARG A 139 8.63 -25.55 15.77
N VAL A 140 7.85 -24.73 15.08
CA VAL A 140 7.92 -23.28 15.18
C VAL A 140 6.89 -22.82 16.22
N ARG A 141 7.31 -21.96 17.13
CA ARG A 141 6.50 -21.57 18.30
C ARG A 141 6.26 -20.07 18.38
N SER A 142 5.15 -19.65 18.97
CA SER A 142 4.84 -18.23 19.19
C SER A 142 5.71 -17.57 20.26
N SER A 143 6.41 -18.36 21.08
CA SER A 143 7.34 -17.91 22.13
C SER A 143 8.54 -18.85 22.25
N PRO A 144 9.70 -18.37 22.75
CA PRO A 144 10.91 -19.19 22.91
C PRO A 144 10.82 -20.12 24.14
N SER A 145 9.87 -21.05 24.12
CA SER A 145 9.60 -21.94 25.25
C SER A 145 9.05 -23.30 24.81
N THR A 146 9.34 -24.36 25.56
CA THR A 146 8.74 -25.69 25.39
C THR A 146 7.67 -26.02 26.43
N THR A 147 7.35 -25.10 27.35
CA THR A 147 6.52 -25.38 28.53
C THR A 147 5.07 -25.74 28.20
N ASN A 148 4.53 -25.27 27.07
CA ASN A 148 3.17 -25.59 26.63
C ASN A 148 3.18 -25.90 25.12
N ASP A 149 2.47 -26.94 24.69
CA ASP A 149 2.31 -27.27 23.27
C ASP A 149 1.31 -26.34 22.56
N ASP A 150 0.46 -25.60 23.28
CA ASP A 150 -0.42 -24.58 22.70
C ASP A 150 0.36 -23.42 22.04
N ASN A 151 1.66 -23.31 22.29
CA ASN A 151 2.49 -22.29 21.66
C ASN A 151 3.04 -22.74 20.29
N ILE A 152 2.78 -23.97 19.85
CA ILE A 152 3.24 -24.47 18.55
C ILE A 152 2.35 -23.88 17.46
N MET A 153 2.95 -23.06 16.60
CA MET A 153 2.25 -22.46 15.46
C MET A 153 2.23 -23.42 14.27
N THR A 154 3.38 -24.00 13.96
CA THR A 154 3.52 -24.92 12.82
C THR A 154 4.69 -25.89 13.01
N THR A 155 4.83 -26.83 12.09
CA THR A 155 5.96 -27.76 12.00
C THR A 155 6.56 -27.71 10.61
N LEU A 156 7.87 -27.47 10.53
CA LEU A 156 8.63 -27.44 9.29
C LEU A 156 9.47 -28.71 9.14
N GLN A 157 9.62 -29.20 7.92
CA GLN A 157 10.41 -30.40 7.63
C GLN A 157 11.91 -30.11 7.71
N GLY A 158 12.72 -31.14 7.93
CA GLY A 158 14.18 -31.04 7.78
C GLY A 158 14.55 -30.54 6.37
N GLY A 159 15.50 -29.61 6.30
CA GLY A 159 15.92 -28.91 5.09
C GLY A 159 15.09 -27.67 4.74
N ALA A 160 13.97 -27.41 5.42
CA ALA A 160 13.19 -26.20 5.18
C ALA A 160 14.04 -24.95 5.42
N SER A 161 14.12 -24.08 4.41
CA SER A 161 14.87 -22.82 4.46
C SER A 161 14.06 -21.74 5.16
N VAL A 162 14.72 -21.00 6.05
CA VAL A 162 14.15 -19.92 6.87
C VAL A 162 15.21 -18.83 7.06
N THR A 163 14.81 -17.69 7.60
CA THR A 163 15.74 -16.60 7.92
C THR A 163 15.75 -16.38 9.42
N ALA A 164 16.90 -16.46 10.07
CA ALA A 164 17.05 -16.10 11.48
C ALA A 164 17.14 -14.57 11.63
N VAL A 165 16.30 -13.99 12.48
CA VAL A 165 16.08 -12.52 12.53
C VAL A 165 16.34 -11.91 13.91
N ALA A 166 16.25 -12.73 14.96
CA ALA A 166 16.53 -12.36 16.33
C ALA A 166 16.86 -13.61 17.15
N ARG A 167 17.28 -13.42 18.39
CA ARG A 167 17.50 -14.48 19.37
C ARG A 167 16.91 -14.06 20.71
N ASN A 168 16.72 -15.01 21.61
CA ASN A 168 16.52 -14.67 23.01
C ASN A 168 17.87 -14.39 23.69
N ASP A 169 17.84 -13.91 24.95
CA ASP A 169 19.06 -13.56 25.68
C ASP A 169 20.04 -14.72 25.83
N ALA A 170 19.53 -15.94 26.04
CA ALA A 170 20.34 -17.15 26.20
C ALA A 170 20.89 -17.71 24.86
N GLY A 171 20.35 -17.30 23.71
CA GLY A 171 20.75 -17.77 22.38
C GLY A 171 20.34 -19.23 22.07
N ASP A 172 19.59 -19.89 22.95
CA ASP A 172 19.06 -21.24 22.75
C ASP A 172 17.77 -21.24 21.90
N TRP A 173 17.18 -20.06 21.67
CA TRP A 173 16.12 -19.83 20.71
C TRP A 173 16.45 -18.73 19.74
N VAL A 174 16.06 -18.95 18.49
CA VAL A 174 16.15 -17.99 17.39
C VAL A 174 14.74 -17.71 16.90
N GLN A 175 14.42 -16.43 16.77
CA GLN A 175 13.23 -16.04 16.03
C GLN A 175 13.57 -16.16 14.55
N ILE A 176 12.73 -16.86 13.82
CA ILE A 176 12.84 -17.11 12.39
C ILE A 176 11.70 -16.43 11.66
N SER A 177 11.99 -15.99 10.43
CA SER A 177 11.02 -15.68 9.40
C SER A 177 10.90 -16.87 8.45
N PHE A 178 9.67 -17.32 8.21
CA PHE A 178 9.36 -18.49 7.37
C PHE A 178 8.08 -18.25 6.56
N GLY A 179 7.88 -19.03 5.49
CA GLY A 179 6.77 -18.80 4.55
C GLY A 179 6.82 -17.39 3.98
N ASP A 180 5.69 -16.69 3.97
CA ASP A 180 5.54 -15.32 3.47
C ASP A 180 5.86 -14.25 4.53
N GLY A 181 6.90 -14.50 5.33
CA GLY A 181 7.38 -13.56 6.35
C GLY A 181 6.76 -13.75 7.74
N GLU A 182 6.06 -14.87 7.98
CA GLU A 182 5.57 -15.22 9.32
C GLU A 182 6.75 -15.34 10.30
N LEU A 183 6.53 -14.89 11.54
CA LEU A 183 7.54 -14.97 12.59
C LEU A 183 7.19 -16.02 13.62
N GLY A 184 8.21 -16.75 14.04
CA GLY A 184 8.10 -17.69 15.13
C GLY A 184 9.47 -18.05 15.70
N TRP A 185 9.47 -18.81 16.77
CA TRP A 185 10.65 -19.20 17.50
C TRP A 185 10.98 -20.65 17.23
N ALA A 186 12.22 -20.91 16.88
CA ALA A 186 12.78 -22.25 16.71
C ALA A 186 13.97 -22.42 17.67
N ALA A 187 14.09 -23.61 18.24
CA ALA A 187 15.23 -23.91 19.09
C ALA A 187 16.52 -23.96 18.26
N THR A 188 17.56 -23.27 18.69
CA THR A 188 18.80 -23.07 17.90
C THR A 188 19.45 -24.39 17.49
N PHE A 189 19.37 -25.43 18.34
CA PHE A 189 19.94 -26.75 18.04
C PHE A 189 19.25 -27.50 16.89
N LEU A 190 18.01 -27.10 16.53
CA LEU A 190 17.29 -27.65 15.38
C LEU A 190 17.67 -26.96 14.08
N LEU A 191 18.43 -25.86 14.13
CA LEU A 191 18.78 -25.06 12.96
C LEU A 191 20.25 -25.28 12.56
N TYR A 192 20.48 -25.26 11.25
CA TYR A 192 21.76 -24.93 10.66
C TYR A 192 21.70 -23.46 10.26
N VAL A 193 22.37 -22.59 11.02
CA VAL A 193 22.42 -21.14 10.76
C VAL A 193 23.75 -20.80 10.10
N GLU A 194 23.68 -20.09 8.98
CA GLU A 194 24.86 -19.60 8.26
C GLU A 194 25.34 -18.28 8.87
N GLY A 195 26.18 -18.38 9.91
CA GLY A 195 26.76 -17.22 10.59
C GLY A 195 26.85 -17.41 12.10
N ASP A 196 27.19 -16.33 12.82
CA ASP A 196 27.21 -16.33 14.28
C ASP A 196 25.88 -15.85 14.86
N VAL A 197 25.09 -16.78 15.40
CA VAL A 197 23.79 -16.51 16.06
C VAL A 197 23.93 -15.49 17.19
N ASN A 198 25.11 -15.32 17.80
CA ASN A 198 25.33 -14.33 18.86
C ASN A 198 25.34 -12.89 18.35
N GLN A 199 25.42 -12.69 17.04
CA GLN A 199 25.34 -11.36 16.42
C GLN A 199 23.90 -10.96 16.08
N LEU A 200 22.92 -11.88 16.18
CA LEU A 200 21.50 -11.55 16.04
C LEU A 200 21.04 -10.66 17.20
N SER A 201 20.09 -9.75 16.92
CA SER A 201 19.48 -8.90 17.95
C SER A 201 18.76 -9.74 19.01
N THR A 202 18.87 -9.35 20.29
CA THR A 202 18.11 -9.98 21.40
C THR A 202 16.69 -9.44 21.55
N THR A 203 16.40 -8.30 20.92
CA THR A 203 15.04 -7.75 20.85
C THR A 203 14.28 -8.55 19.80
N PRO A 204 13.13 -9.18 20.11
CA PRO A 204 12.33 -9.85 19.10
C PRO A 204 11.90 -8.89 17.99
N ALA A 205 11.89 -9.37 16.75
CA ALA A 205 11.20 -8.68 15.67
C ALA A 205 9.69 -8.79 15.90
N ALA A 206 8.97 -7.68 15.70
CA ALA A 206 7.52 -7.69 15.71
C ALA A 206 6.99 -8.31 14.41
N ALA A 207 5.83 -8.96 14.46
CA ALA A 207 5.17 -9.46 13.25
C ALA A 207 5.02 -8.31 12.23
N GLY A 208 5.37 -8.56 10.97
CA GLY A 208 5.38 -7.52 9.95
C GLY A 208 6.52 -6.50 10.08
N THR A 209 7.62 -6.79 10.78
CA THR A 209 8.79 -5.88 10.87
C THR A 209 10.13 -6.49 10.47
N VAL A 210 10.14 -7.73 9.99
CA VAL A 210 11.37 -8.29 9.40
C VAL A 210 11.48 -7.82 7.96
N TYR A 211 11.95 -6.59 7.82
CA TYR A 211 12.40 -6.06 6.55
C TYR A 211 13.86 -6.46 6.38
N GLY A 212 14.08 -7.53 5.61
CA GLY A 212 15.39 -8.17 5.50
C GLY A 212 16.40 -7.37 4.69
N SER A 213 15.94 -6.41 3.87
CA SER A 213 16.81 -5.64 2.98
C SER A 213 16.95 -4.19 3.46
N PRO A 214 18.14 -3.57 3.39
CA PRO A 214 18.32 -2.16 3.73
C PRO A 214 17.37 -1.24 2.95
N LEU A 215 16.90 -0.15 3.59
CA LEU A 215 15.96 0.81 3.01
C LEU A 215 14.65 0.20 2.49
N GLN A 216 14.32 -1.04 2.84
CA GLN A 216 12.97 -1.57 2.62
C GLN A 216 11.95 -0.85 3.52
N ALA A 217 12.38 -0.43 4.71
CA ALA A 217 11.64 0.53 5.53
C ALA A 217 12.41 1.86 5.66
N PHE A 218 11.73 2.96 5.44
CA PHE A 218 12.27 4.30 5.63
C PHE A 218 11.18 5.30 6.00
N ASN A 219 11.57 6.41 6.61
CA ASN A 219 10.70 7.57 6.79
C ASN A 219 10.99 8.59 5.70
N LEU A 220 9.95 9.05 5.01
CA LEU A 220 10.00 10.33 4.32
C LEU A 220 9.85 11.43 5.36
N ILE A 221 10.80 12.37 5.37
CA ILE A 221 10.81 13.50 6.31
C ILE A 221 10.81 14.78 5.49
N GLY A 222 10.30 15.86 6.06
CA GLY A 222 10.40 17.19 5.49
C GLY A 222 9.06 17.91 5.47
N ALA A 223 9.09 19.17 5.06
CA ALA A 223 7.87 19.89 4.79
C ALA A 223 7.13 19.22 3.60
N PRO A 224 5.78 19.29 3.57
CA PRO A 224 5.04 19.04 2.35
C PRO A 224 5.70 19.79 1.21
N ALA A 225 5.93 19.13 0.09
CA ALA A 225 6.70 19.73 -0.99
C ALA A 225 5.97 21.00 -1.46
N ALA A 226 6.53 22.18 -1.17
CA ALA A 226 6.06 23.43 -1.75
C ALA A 226 6.10 23.31 -3.27
N GLU A 227 5.25 24.01 -4.01
CA GLU A 227 5.30 23.94 -5.47
C GLU A 227 6.73 24.19 -5.98
N SER A 228 7.17 23.33 -6.90
CA SER A 228 8.50 23.44 -7.50
C SER A 228 8.61 24.79 -8.17
N ALA A 229 9.76 25.47 -8.01
CA ALA A 229 10.07 26.63 -8.84
C ALA A 229 10.14 26.25 -10.34
N CYS A 230 10.29 24.96 -10.64
CA CYS A 230 10.33 24.39 -11.98
C CYS A 230 9.06 23.61 -12.30
N ALA A 231 8.18 24.18 -13.13
CA ALA A 231 6.90 23.56 -13.51
C ALA A 231 7.01 22.20 -14.20
N GLU A 232 8.18 21.89 -14.80
CA GLU A 232 8.44 20.61 -15.48
C GLU A 232 8.94 19.52 -14.53
N LEU A 233 9.35 19.89 -13.32
CA LEU A 233 9.89 18.97 -12.32
C LEU A 233 9.01 18.93 -11.09
N PRO A 234 8.80 17.75 -10.50
CA PRO A 234 8.17 17.68 -9.20
C PRO A 234 9.04 18.38 -8.15
N ALA A 235 8.37 18.95 -7.15
CA ALA A 235 9.02 19.65 -6.06
C ALA A 235 9.89 18.74 -5.19
N GLY A 236 9.46 17.48 -5.09
CA GLY A 236 10.12 16.44 -4.34
C GLY A 236 9.35 15.15 -4.21
N GLY A 237 10.07 14.06 -4.02
CA GLY A 237 9.50 12.76 -3.72
C GLY A 237 10.42 11.60 -4.06
N VAL A 238 9.83 10.41 -4.08
CA VAL A 238 10.50 9.16 -4.44
C VAL A 238 9.68 8.48 -5.53
N LEU A 239 10.24 8.40 -6.74
CA LEU A 239 9.68 7.63 -7.84
C LEU A 239 10.20 6.21 -7.73
N VAL A 240 9.32 5.24 -7.56
CA VAL A 240 9.68 3.84 -7.33
C VAL A 240 9.15 2.98 -8.47
N HIS A 241 9.97 2.04 -8.93
CA HIS A 241 9.64 1.12 -10.00
C HIS A 241 10.07 -0.31 -9.67
N THR A 242 9.18 -1.27 -9.94
CA THR A 242 9.49 -2.71 -9.97
C THR A 242 9.45 -3.24 -11.40
N PRO A 243 10.20 -4.30 -11.71
CA PRO A 243 10.00 -5.04 -12.95
C PRO A 243 8.54 -5.51 -13.12
N PRO A 244 8.10 -5.78 -14.36
CA PRO A 244 6.78 -6.34 -14.63
C PRO A 244 6.52 -7.61 -13.82
N GLU A 245 5.27 -7.82 -13.42
CA GLU A 245 4.81 -8.99 -12.67
C GLU A 245 5.50 -9.23 -11.32
N THR A 246 6.27 -8.26 -10.83
CA THR A 246 6.99 -8.35 -9.56
C THR A 246 6.27 -7.51 -8.51
N ARG A 247 5.88 -8.13 -7.40
CA ARG A 247 5.24 -7.45 -6.27
C ARG A 247 6.26 -7.12 -5.19
N ALA A 248 6.52 -5.85 -4.99
CA ALA A 248 7.39 -5.37 -3.93
C ALA A 248 6.59 -4.86 -2.73
N LEU A 249 7.20 -4.94 -1.55
CA LEU A 249 6.70 -4.41 -0.28
C LEU A 249 7.72 -3.43 0.28
N LEU A 250 7.28 -2.19 0.46
CA LEU A 250 8.02 -1.14 1.19
C LEU A 250 7.24 -0.73 2.44
N VAL A 251 7.96 -0.26 3.46
CA VAL A 251 7.37 0.44 4.59
C VAL A 251 7.83 1.86 4.63
N VAL A 252 6.88 2.77 4.46
CA VAL A 252 7.15 4.19 4.31
C VAL A 252 6.42 4.90 5.43
N ASN A 253 7.14 5.47 6.40
CA ASN A 253 6.53 6.16 7.54
C ASN A 253 5.58 5.27 8.35
N GLY A 254 5.91 3.97 8.48
CA GLY A 254 5.07 2.96 9.14
C GLY A 254 3.89 2.46 8.31
N VAL A 255 3.72 2.93 7.07
CA VAL A 255 2.67 2.48 6.14
C VAL A 255 3.21 1.35 5.27
N HIS A 256 2.50 0.24 5.22
CA HIS A 256 2.82 -0.89 4.34
C HIS A 256 2.32 -0.60 2.94
N VAL A 257 3.24 -0.57 1.97
CA VAL A 257 2.93 -0.32 0.56
C VAL A 257 3.37 -1.54 -0.25
N SER A 258 2.41 -2.40 -0.56
CA SER A 258 2.60 -3.52 -1.49
C SER A 258 2.21 -3.06 -2.88
N PHE A 259 3.08 -3.19 -3.88
CA PHE A 259 2.79 -2.66 -5.22
C PHE A 259 3.46 -3.43 -6.34
N THR A 260 2.94 -3.24 -7.55
CA THR A 260 3.55 -3.65 -8.81
C THR A 260 3.80 -2.43 -9.69
N SER A 261 4.82 -2.50 -10.55
CA SER A 261 5.21 -1.44 -11.49
C SER A 261 5.58 -0.12 -10.81
N THR A 262 4.82 0.97 -10.98
CA THR A 262 5.34 2.33 -10.77
C THR A 262 4.46 3.19 -9.86
N LEU A 263 5.07 3.69 -8.79
CA LEU A 263 4.44 4.60 -7.85
C LEU A 263 5.31 5.84 -7.59
N TYR A 264 4.67 6.89 -7.07
CA TYR A 264 5.33 8.10 -6.63
C TYR A 264 4.92 8.41 -5.18
N LEU A 265 5.91 8.55 -4.31
CA LEU A 265 5.71 8.82 -2.88
C LEU A 265 6.06 10.26 -2.57
N THR A 266 5.15 10.96 -1.90
CA THR A 266 5.37 12.34 -1.43
C THR A 266 4.82 12.57 -0.04
N LEU A 267 5.33 13.60 0.63
CA LEU A 267 4.67 14.16 1.81
C LEU A 267 3.74 15.29 1.39
N GLY A 268 2.56 15.31 1.97
CA GLY A 268 1.54 16.32 1.76
C GLY A 268 0.86 16.74 3.06
N GLU A 269 -0.23 17.49 2.92
CA GLU A 269 -1.18 17.71 3.99
C GLU A 269 -2.56 17.19 3.58
N GLU A 270 -3.26 16.58 4.53
CA GLU A 270 -4.64 16.11 4.36
C GLU A 270 -5.41 16.47 5.63
N VAL A 271 -6.50 17.24 5.47
CA VAL A 271 -7.31 17.77 6.59
C VAL A 271 -6.45 18.54 7.64
N GLY A 272 -5.47 19.32 7.15
CA GLY A 272 -4.60 20.14 8.00
C GLY A 272 -3.59 19.35 8.84
N ARG A 273 -3.28 18.11 8.44
CA ARG A 273 -2.28 17.26 9.08
C ARG A 273 -1.28 16.75 8.06
N PRO A 274 -0.02 16.51 8.46
CA PRO A 274 0.92 15.73 7.67
C PRO A 274 0.31 14.44 7.14
N ALA A 275 0.59 14.11 5.88
CA ALA A 275 0.15 12.84 5.29
C ALA A 275 1.21 12.29 4.33
N LEU A 276 1.36 10.97 4.32
CA LEU A 276 2.04 10.25 3.23
C LEU A 276 1.06 10.14 2.07
N ARG A 277 1.45 10.58 0.89
CA ARG A 277 0.69 10.38 -0.34
C ARG A 277 1.37 9.31 -1.20
N VAL A 278 0.58 8.33 -1.62
CA VAL A 278 0.98 7.24 -2.51
C VAL A 278 0.21 7.38 -3.81
N GLU A 279 0.88 7.77 -4.89
CA GLU A 279 0.29 7.98 -6.22
C GLU A 279 0.69 6.81 -7.13
N VAL A 280 -0.28 6.12 -7.75
CA VAL A 280 -0.02 4.98 -8.64
C VAL A 280 -0.14 5.43 -10.09
N TYR A 281 0.88 5.12 -10.90
CA TYR A 281 0.92 5.51 -12.32
C TYR A 281 0.94 4.32 -13.28
N ALA A 282 1.33 3.14 -12.79
CA ALA A 282 1.23 1.88 -13.51
C ALA A 282 1.22 0.73 -12.49
N GLY A 283 0.57 -0.39 -12.83
CA GLY A 283 0.38 -1.53 -11.93
C GLY A 283 -0.70 -1.28 -10.89
N GLU A 284 -0.55 -1.87 -9.71
CA GLU A 284 -1.52 -1.74 -8.61
C GLU A 284 -0.76 -1.54 -7.30
N ALA A 285 -1.38 -0.91 -6.31
CA ALA A 285 -0.83 -0.81 -4.97
C ALA A 285 -1.89 -1.04 -3.89
N THR A 286 -1.52 -1.72 -2.82
CA THR A 286 -2.26 -1.79 -1.57
C THR A 286 -1.52 -0.96 -0.55
N VAL A 287 -2.21 0.04 0.01
CA VAL A 287 -1.70 0.90 1.08
C VAL A 287 -2.39 0.47 2.36
N GLN A 288 -1.61 0.03 3.35
CA GLN A 288 -2.15 -0.54 4.59
C GLN A 288 -1.51 0.07 5.83
N THR A 289 -2.33 0.29 6.84
CA THR A 289 -1.96 0.66 8.21
C THR A 289 -2.61 -0.30 9.19
N ASP A 290 -2.32 -0.16 10.48
CA ASP A 290 -3.01 -0.92 11.55
C ASP A 290 -4.51 -0.63 11.64
N TYR A 291 -4.97 0.44 10.99
CA TYR A 291 -6.35 0.92 11.07
C TYR A 291 -7.20 0.53 9.85
N GLY A 292 -6.58 0.15 8.73
CA GLY A 292 -7.30 -0.17 7.50
C GLY A 292 -6.38 -0.25 6.28
N ALA A 293 -6.97 -0.55 5.12
CA ALA A 293 -6.27 -0.67 3.85
C ALA A 293 -7.05 -0.01 2.71
N ALA A 294 -6.33 0.42 1.68
CA ALA A 294 -6.89 0.92 0.43
C ALA A 294 -6.20 0.27 -0.77
N LEU A 295 -6.99 -0.19 -1.75
CA LEU A 295 -6.51 -0.61 -3.05
C LEU A 295 -6.43 0.61 -3.98
N LEU A 296 -5.32 0.74 -4.70
CA LEU A 296 -5.04 1.78 -5.66
C LEU A 296 -4.74 1.17 -7.03
N VAL A 297 -5.30 1.80 -8.05
CA VAL A 297 -5.14 1.49 -9.47
C VAL A 297 -4.40 2.63 -10.18
N PRO A 298 -3.93 2.46 -11.42
CA PRO A 298 -3.23 3.54 -12.13
C PRO A 298 -4.10 4.79 -12.29
N GLY A 299 -3.50 5.96 -12.06
CA GLY A 299 -4.18 7.25 -12.17
C GLY A 299 -4.84 7.74 -10.87
N VAL A 300 -4.67 7.02 -9.76
CA VAL A 300 -5.18 7.42 -8.43
C VAL A 300 -4.10 7.53 -7.36
N TYR A 301 -4.43 8.22 -6.29
CA TYR A 301 -3.65 8.26 -5.05
C TYR A 301 -4.52 8.00 -3.81
N ALA A 302 -3.88 7.55 -2.74
CA ALA A 302 -4.42 7.70 -1.38
C ALA A 302 -3.43 8.47 -0.51
N SER A 303 -3.98 9.15 0.50
CA SER A 303 -3.23 9.83 1.56
C SER A 303 -3.40 9.05 2.86
N VAL A 304 -2.34 8.91 3.65
CA VAL A 304 -2.39 8.36 5.01
C VAL A 304 -2.00 9.46 5.98
N PRO A 305 -2.89 9.90 6.91
CA PRO A 305 -2.52 10.88 7.92
C PRO A 305 -1.39 10.34 8.79
N LEU A 306 -0.38 11.18 9.03
CA LEU A 306 0.78 10.88 9.85
C LEU A 306 0.80 11.74 11.12
N SER A 307 1.60 11.32 12.09
CA SER A 307 2.01 12.10 13.24
C SER A 307 2.79 13.36 12.82
N PRO A 308 2.87 14.40 13.68
CA PRO A 308 3.60 15.64 13.36
C PRO A 308 5.10 15.47 13.05
N ASP A 309 5.72 14.39 13.52
CA ASP A 309 7.11 14.00 13.21
C ASP A 309 7.21 13.14 11.94
N PHE A 310 6.10 12.96 11.22
CA PHE A 310 5.95 12.13 10.04
C PHE A 310 6.23 10.64 10.29
N ALA A 311 6.42 10.16 11.52
CA ALA A 311 6.94 8.81 11.75
C ALA A 311 5.86 7.71 11.81
N THR A 312 4.61 8.05 12.10
CA THR A 312 3.58 7.07 12.48
C THR A 312 2.24 7.35 11.82
N PRO A 313 1.58 6.35 11.20
CA PRO A 313 0.22 6.52 10.70
C PRO A 313 -0.76 6.73 11.85
N LEU A 314 -1.72 7.63 11.67
CA LEU A 314 -2.72 7.96 12.71
C LEU A 314 -4.12 7.40 12.42
N ALA A 315 -4.37 6.92 11.21
CA ALA A 315 -5.66 6.38 10.79
C ALA A 315 -5.50 5.45 9.58
N GLU A 316 -6.63 4.94 9.09
CA GLU A 316 -6.72 4.25 7.81
C GLU A 316 -6.39 5.20 6.65
N PRO A 317 -5.95 4.69 5.49
CA PRO A 317 -5.81 5.51 4.29
C PRO A 317 -7.14 6.17 3.90
N PHE A 318 -7.09 7.43 3.47
CA PHE A 318 -8.27 8.06 2.87
C PHE A 318 -8.70 7.34 1.59
N PRO A 319 -9.99 7.43 1.22
CA PRO A 319 -10.47 6.88 -0.05
C PRO A 319 -9.64 7.38 -1.23
N ALA A 320 -9.46 6.50 -2.23
CA ALA A 320 -8.70 6.79 -3.44
C ALA A 320 -9.26 8.04 -4.16
N ARG A 321 -8.36 8.87 -4.69
CA ARG A 321 -8.68 10.12 -5.40
C ARG A 321 -7.90 10.23 -6.71
N PRO A 322 -8.40 11.00 -7.69
CA PRO A 322 -7.69 11.28 -8.94
C PRO A 322 -6.28 11.84 -8.70
N ASN A 323 -5.25 11.34 -9.39
CA ASN A 323 -3.92 11.95 -9.35
C ASN A 323 -3.96 13.45 -9.71
N PRO A 324 -3.05 14.27 -9.16
CA PRO A 324 -2.94 15.67 -9.55
C PRO A 324 -2.73 15.81 -11.07
N ALA A 325 -3.50 16.68 -11.71
CA ALA A 325 -3.45 16.86 -13.17
C ALA A 325 -2.05 17.27 -13.65
N GLY A 326 -1.56 16.63 -14.72
CA GLY A 326 -0.26 16.92 -15.33
C GLY A 326 0.95 16.33 -14.60
N ARG A 327 0.75 15.67 -13.45
CA ARG A 327 1.85 15.00 -12.74
C ARG A 327 2.39 13.80 -13.53
N ASP A 328 1.52 13.08 -14.22
CA ASP A 328 1.87 12.04 -15.19
C ASP A 328 2.83 12.56 -16.26
N VAL A 329 2.57 13.76 -16.80
CA VAL A 329 3.42 14.40 -17.81
C VAL A 329 4.78 14.79 -17.24
N GLN A 330 4.83 15.30 -15.99
CA GLN A 330 6.08 15.64 -15.31
C GLN A 330 6.93 14.40 -15.00
N LEU A 331 6.31 13.29 -14.59
CA LEU A 331 7.01 12.09 -14.16
C LEU A 331 7.38 11.16 -15.32
N ALA A 332 6.64 11.15 -16.43
CA ALA A 332 6.87 10.22 -17.53
C ALA A 332 8.32 10.23 -18.05
N PRO A 333 8.99 11.37 -18.27
CA PRO A 333 10.40 11.37 -18.68
C PRO A 333 11.31 10.74 -17.62
N LEU A 334 11.04 10.97 -16.33
CA LEU A 334 11.86 10.49 -15.22
C LEU A 334 11.77 8.96 -15.03
N THR A 335 10.73 8.31 -15.55
CA THR A 335 10.59 6.85 -15.46
C THR A 335 11.74 6.11 -16.14
N ALA A 336 12.32 6.68 -17.21
CA ALA A 336 13.51 6.15 -17.86
C ALA A 336 14.72 6.04 -16.92
N ALA A 337 14.78 6.84 -15.86
CA ALA A 337 15.86 6.77 -14.88
C ALA A 337 15.72 5.57 -13.92
N VAL A 338 14.50 5.04 -13.75
CA VAL A 338 14.21 3.93 -12.81
C VAL A 338 13.97 2.60 -13.53
N THR A 339 13.78 2.58 -14.85
CA THR A 339 13.72 1.34 -15.63
C THR A 339 15.12 0.79 -15.95
N ALA A 340 15.30 -0.53 -15.82
CA ALA A 340 16.58 -1.22 -16.07
C ALA A 340 17.14 -0.97 -17.48
N ASP A 341 16.27 -0.88 -18.47
CA ASP A 341 16.61 -0.69 -19.88
C ASP A 341 16.64 0.79 -20.31
N GLY A 342 16.37 1.73 -19.39
CA GLY A 342 16.32 3.15 -19.68
C GLY A 342 15.09 3.57 -20.50
N THR A 343 14.09 2.71 -20.67
CA THR A 343 12.88 3.05 -21.43
C THR A 343 11.93 3.89 -20.58
N ALA A 344 11.41 4.97 -21.15
CA ALA A 344 10.34 5.72 -20.50
C ALA A 344 9.04 4.89 -20.53
N LEU A 345 8.40 4.79 -19.37
CA LEU A 345 7.09 4.15 -19.22
C LEU A 345 5.99 5.12 -19.61
N ALA A 346 4.98 4.61 -20.32
CA ALA A 346 3.73 5.32 -20.50
C ALA A 346 2.97 5.28 -19.16
N LEU A 347 2.81 6.44 -18.54
CA LEU A 347 2.06 6.57 -17.30
C LEU A 347 0.57 6.74 -17.57
N THR A 348 -0.27 6.13 -16.76
CA THR A 348 -1.71 6.32 -16.85
C THR A 348 -2.08 7.73 -16.38
N PRO A 349 -2.89 8.48 -17.15
CA PRO A 349 -3.36 9.79 -16.74
C PRO A 349 -4.30 9.68 -15.53
N SER A 350 -4.56 10.81 -14.90
CA SER A 350 -5.51 10.90 -13.77
C SER A 350 -6.91 10.40 -14.17
N LEU A 351 -7.50 9.54 -13.33
CA LEU A 351 -8.86 9.02 -13.50
C LEU A 351 -9.87 9.95 -12.82
N ASP A 352 -11.06 10.15 -13.39
CA ASP A 352 -12.18 10.77 -12.68
C ASP A 352 -12.84 9.81 -11.67
N ALA A 353 -13.67 10.33 -10.76
CA ALA A 353 -14.28 9.52 -9.70
C ALA A 353 -15.06 8.29 -10.21
N ALA A 354 -15.77 8.39 -11.33
CA ALA A 354 -16.52 7.26 -11.87
C ALA A 354 -15.60 6.21 -12.50
N GLN A 355 -14.52 6.65 -13.13
CA GLN A 355 -13.47 5.78 -13.66
C GLN A 355 -12.71 5.05 -12.55
N ILE A 356 -12.53 5.69 -11.39
CA ILE A 356 -11.91 5.07 -10.21
C ILE A 356 -12.74 3.87 -9.74
N ASP A 357 -14.03 4.06 -9.51
CA ASP A 357 -14.91 2.98 -9.05
C ASP A 357 -14.92 1.82 -10.05
N ALA A 358 -14.98 2.12 -11.36
CA ALA A 358 -14.95 1.11 -12.42
C ALA A 358 -13.60 0.36 -12.47
N ALA A 359 -12.48 1.08 -12.35
CA ALA A 359 -11.14 0.49 -12.39
C ALA A 359 -10.87 -0.38 -11.15
N ILE A 360 -11.29 0.07 -9.96
CA ILE A 360 -11.22 -0.72 -8.73
C ILE A 360 -12.10 -1.97 -8.86
N ALA A 361 -13.34 -1.84 -9.34
CA ALA A 361 -14.22 -2.99 -9.56
C ALA A 361 -13.60 -4.00 -10.54
N GLN A 362 -12.98 -3.53 -11.63
CA GLN A 362 -12.29 -4.39 -12.58
C GLN A 362 -11.06 -5.08 -11.99
N ALA A 363 -10.30 -4.40 -11.11
CA ALA A 363 -9.17 -5.02 -10.41
C ALA A 363 -9.60 -6.11 -9.41
N PHE A 364 -10.73 -5.89 -8.72
CA PHE A 364 -11.29 -6.88 -7.78
C PHE A 364 -12.04 -8.03 -8.45
N ALA A 365 -12.66 -7.77 -9.60
CA ALA A 365 -13.53 -8.69 -10.31
C ALA A 365 -13.34 -8.54 -11.84
N PRO A 366 -12.20 -8.97 -12.39
CA PRO A 366 -11.90 -8.79 -13.82
C PRO A 366 -12.94 -9.45 -14.74
N ASP A 367 -13.58 -10.52 -14.27
CA ASP A 367 -14.66 -11.23 -14.98
C ASP A 367 -16.07 -10.77 -14.58
N GLY A 368 -16.20 -9.66 -13.85
CA GLY A 368 -17.47 -9.20 -13.27
C GLY A 368 -18.00 -10.06 -12.12
N LEU A 369 -17.24 -11.10 -11.75
CA LEU A 369 -17.48 -11.95 -10.59
C LEU A 369 -16.35 -11.70 -9.59
N LEU A 370 -16.70 -11.28 -8.38
CA LEU A 370 -15.75 -11.29 -7.26
C LEU A 370 -15.23 -12.72 -7.12
N ALA A 371 -13.91 -12.90 -7.24
CA ALA A 371 -13.27 -14.21 -7.19
C ALA A 371 -13.65 -14.92 -5.88
N GLY A 372 -14.47 -15.95 -6.00
CA GLY A 372 -15.02 -16.67 -4.86
C GLY A 372 -15.86 -17.85 -5.32
N THR A 373 -15.74 -18.98 -4.64
CA THR A 373 -16.70 -20.08 -4.83
C THR A 373 -17.94 -19.74 -4.02
N TYR A 374 -18.99 -19.26 -4.69
CA TYR A 374 -20.31 -19.09 -4.09
C TYR A 374 -20.97 -20.46 -3.99
N GLN A 375 -20.80 -21.13 -2.86
CA GLN A 375 -21.60 -22.32 -2.59
C GLN A 375 -22.98 -21.87 -2.12
N LEU A 376 -23.95 -21.88 -3.04
CA LEU A 376 -25.36 -21.89 -2.69
C LEU A 376 -25.67 -23.22 -2.00
N VAL A 377 -25.52 -23.26 -0.68
CA VAL A 377 -26.06 -24.36 0.11
C VAL A 377 -27.56 -24.14 0.19
N ASN A 378 -28.30 -24.76 -0.72
CA ASN A 378 -29.73 -24.93 -0.52
C ASN A 378 -29.89 -25.78 0.74
N ALA A 379 -30.23 -25.16 1.87
CA ALA A 379 -30.50 -25.83 3.13
C ALA A 379 -31.85 -26.55 3.05
N VAL A 380 -31.98 -27.53 2.17
CA VAL A 380 -33.06 -28.52 2.19
C VAL A 380 -32.45 -29.90 1.95
N SER A 381 -31.57 -30.34 2.87
CA SER A 381 -31.07 -31.73 2.87
C SER A 381 -31.80 -32.64 3.84
N THR A 382 -32.81 -32.15 4.56
CA THR A 382 -33.79 -33.03 5.20
C THR A 382 -34.97 -33.21 4.24
N PRO A 383 -35.36 -34.45 3.88
CA PRO A 383 -36.63 -34.66 3.19
C PRO A 383 -37.72 -34.07 4.07
N PHE A 384 -38.32 -32.98 3.62
CA PHE A 384 -39.48 -32.38 4.25
C PHE A 384 -40.64 -33.36 4.07
N THR A 385 -40.89 -34.19 5.08
CA THR A 385 -42.19 -34.87 5.19
C THR A 385 -43.22 -33.81 5.53
N GLU A 386 -44.08 -33.47 4.57
CA GLU A 386 -45.25 -32.63 4.80
C GLU A 386 -45.99 -33.10 6.06
N PRO A 387 -46.19 -32.22 7.06
CA PRO A 387 -47.23 -32.42 8.04
C PRO A 387 -48.57 -32.49 7.29
N ALA A 388 -49.43 -33.45 7.64
CA ALA A 388 -50.72 -33.70 6.97
C ALA A 388 -51.73 -32.53 7.03
N ASP A 389 -51.34 -31.43 7.66
CA ASP A 389 -52.10 -30.27 8.05
C ASP A 389 -51.53 -28.95 7.49
N TRP A 390 -50.56 -29.01 6.57
CA TRP A 390 -50.04 -27.81 5.91
C TRP A 390 -51.08 -27.16 4.98
N GLN A 391 -51.42 -25.90 5.24
CA GLN A 391 -52.32 -25.09 4.41
C GLN A 391 -51.54 -24.00 3.68
N CYS A 392 -51.84 -23.81 2.41
CA CYS A 392 -51.26 -22.78 1.55
C CYS A 392 -51.54 -21.40 2.16
N GLY A 393 -50.49 -20.73 2.67
CA GLY A 393 -50.60 -19.43 3.35
C GLY A 393 -49.84 -19.30 4.67
N GLN A 394 -49.05 -20.30 5.11
CA GLN A 394 -48.12 -20.12 6.23
C GLN A 394 -46.74 -19.65 5.72
N ASP A 395 -46.21 -18.61 6.37
CA ASP A 395 -44.92 -17.99 6.05
C ASP A 395 -43.78 -19.01 6.21
N MET A 396 -43.02 -19.24 5.14
CA MET A 396 -41.76 -19.98 5.20
C MET A 396 -40.63 -19.03 5.60
N GLU A 397 -39.96 -19.31 6.71
CA GLU A 397 -38.63 -18.74 6.98
C GLU A 397 -37.59 -19.44 6.10
N LEU A 398 -37.27 -18.85 4.96
CA LEU A 398 -36.10 -19.25 4.17
C LEU A 398 -34.84 -18.62 4.78
N GLY A 399 -34.13 -19.39 5.61
CA GLY A 399 -32.82 -19.02 6.09
C GLY A 399 -31.77 -19.13 4.99
N LEU A 400 -31.38 -18.00 4.39
CA LEU A 400 -30.21 -17.92 3.51
C LEU A 400 -28.94 -18.03 4.36
N GLN A 401 -28.27 -19.19 4.33
CA GLN A 401 -26.91 -19.33 4.84
C GLN A 401 -25.92 -19.09 3.71
N MET A 402 -25.29 -17.91 3.71
CA MET A 402 -24.09 -17.70 2.91
C MET A 402 -22.91 -18.37 3.62
N ARG A 403 -22.38 -19.44 3.04
CA ARG A 403 -21.09 -20.01 3.45
C ARG A 403 -20.04 -19.56 2.46
N PHE A 404 -19.11 -18.76 2.96
CA PHE A 404 -17.88 -18.46 2.24
C PHE A 404 -17.04 -19.73 2.09
N ALA A 405 -16.43 -19.93 0.93
CA ALA A 405 -15.47 -21.02 0.74
C ALA A 405 -14.34 -20.88 1.78
N PRO A 406 -13.81 -21.99 2.33
CA PRO A 406 -12.85 -21.95 3.43
C PRO A 406 -11.55 -21.20 3.10
N ASN A 407 -11.27 -20.95 1.82
CA ASN A 407 -10.08 -20.25 1.34
C ASN A 407 -10.32 -18.78 0.94
N ILE A 408 -11.56 -18.28 0.95
CA ILE A 408 -11.80 -16.90 0.45
C ILE A 408 -11.32 -15.85 1.46
N ALA A 409 -11.37 -16.17 2.76
CA ALA A 409 -10.77 -15.31 3.78
C ALA A 409 -9.26 -15.20 3.55
N ASP A 410 -8.60 -16.32 3.27
CA ASP A 410 -7.17 -16.36 2.96
C ASP A 410 -6.87 -15.59 1.67
N VAL A 411 -7.64 -15.77 0.60
CA VAL A 411 -7.46 -15.04 -0.68
C VAL A 411 -7.69 -13.54 -0.50
N LEU A 412 -8.68 -13.14 0.29
CA LEU A 412 -9.01 -11.74 0.57
C LEU A 412 -7.95 -11.07 1.47
N GLU A 413 -7.42 -11.80 2.44
CA GLU A 413 -6.32 -11.35 3.30
C GLU A 413 -5.00 -11.29 2.53
N GLU A 414 -4.68 -12.32 1.74
CA GLU A 414 -3.45 -12.47 0.95
C GLU A 414 -3.33 -11.45 -0.19
N ASN A 415 -4.39 -11.27 -0.97
CA ASN A 415 -4.32 -10.42 -2.16
C ASN A 415 -4.75 -8.98 -1.89
N TYR A 416 -5.57 -8.76 -0.85
CA TYR A 416 -6.24 -7.48 -0.65
C TYR A 416 -6.15 -6.95 0.79
N GLY A 417 -5.51 -7.67 1.73
CA GLY A 417 -5.40 -7.26 3.13
C GLY A 417 -6.73 -7.23 3.88
N VAL A 418 -7.78 -7.87 3.35
CA VAL A 418 -9.12 -7.88 3.93
C VAL A 418 -9.28 -9.08 4.85
N ARG A 419 -9.22 -8.84 6.16
CA ARG A 419 -9.39 -9.89 7.17
C ARG A 419 -10.86 -10.08 7.55
N ILE A 420 -11.43 -11.25 7.25
CA ILE A 420 -12.79 -11.61 7.66
C ILE A 420 -12.76 -12.13 9.11
N VAL A 421 -13.18 -11.30 10.07
CA VAL A 421 -13.35 -11.76 11.45
C VAL A 421 -14.70 -12.47 11.60
N ALA A 422 -14.68 -13.80 11.53
CA ALA A 422 -15.86 -14.58 11.90
C ALA A 422 -16.14 -14.37 13.40
N GLY A 423 -17.26 -13.74 13.72
CA GLY A 423 -17.72 -13.62 15.11
C GLY A 423 -17.80 -15.02 15.74
N GLN A 424 -17.08 -15.24 16.83
CA GLN A 424 -17.08 -16.49 17.58
C GLN A 424 -18.46 -16.72 18.23
N GLY A 425 -19.41 -17.17 17.43
CA GLY A 425 -20.69 -17.74 17.82
C GLY A 425 -20.83 -19.07 17.09
N THR A 426 -20.88 -20.16 17.84
CA THR A 426 -21.09 -21.51 17.30
C THR A 426 -22.34 -21.55 16.41
N ASN A 427 -22.14 -21.91 15.15
CA ASN A 427 -23.14 -22.30 14.14
C ASN A 427 -24.26 -21.29 13.85
N GLY A 428 -24.03 -20.47 12.80
CA GLY A 428 -25.09 -19.84 12.02
C GLY A 428 -25.37 -18.39 12.39
N VAL A 429 -25.24 -17.50 11.39
CA VAL A 429 -25.92 -16.20 11.43
C VAL A 429 -27.40 -16.48 11.11
N SER A 430 -28.25 -16.49 12.13
CA SER A 430 -29.70 -16.46 11.96
C SER A 430 -30.15 -15.01 12.01
N LEU A 431 -30.71 -14.51 10.90
CA LEU A 431 -31.44 -13.25 10.86
C LEU A 431 -32.82 -13.50 11.47
N ASN A 432 -33.01 -13.05 12.69
CA ASN A 432 -34.27 -13.22 13.41
C ASN A 432 -35.06 -11.90 13.32
N THR A 433 -36.12 -11.86 12.51
CA THR A 433 -37.04 -10.72 12.48
C THR A 433 -38.10 -10.93 13.54
N HIS A 434 -37.90 -10.37 14.74
CA HIS A 434 -38.93 -10.34 15.77
C HIS A 434 -39.45 -8.91 16.02
N ASN A 435 -40.77 -8.81 16.12
CA ASN A 435 -41.58 -7.60 16.18
C ASN A 435 -41.25 -6.69 17.39
N ASP A 436 -40.87 -5.44 17.11
CA ASP A 436 -40.92 -4.34 18.07
C ASP A 436 -42.32 -3.67 17.99
N PRO A 437 -43.13 -3.65 19.07
CA PRO A 437 -44.51 -3.17 19.03
C PRO A 437 -44.66 -1.64 19.10
N GLN A 438 -43.63 -0.84 18.83
CA GLN A 438 -43.69 0.62 18.97
C GLN A 438 -43.82 1.43 17.67
N TYR A 439 -44.48 0.97 16.61
CA TYR A 439 -44.93 1.90 15.55
C TYR A 439 -46.32 1.54 14.99
N ARG A 440 -47.24 2.52 15.08
CA ARG A 440 -48.62 2.46 14.57
C ARG A 440 -48.68 2.61 13.05
N THR A 441 -49.32 1.63 12.42
CA THR A 441 -50.21 1.68 11.24
C THR A 441 -49.89 2.65 10.08
N VAL A 442 -49.46 2.08 8.95
CA VAL A 442 -49.63 2.61 7.58
C VAL A 442 -50.29 1.49 6.75
N PRO A 443 -51.21 1.78 5.80
CA PRO A 443 -51.98 0.75 5.09
C PRO A 443 -51.13 0.01 4.05
N GLU A 444 -51.34 -1.30 3.98
CA GLU A 444 -50.73 -2.22 3.02
C GLU A 444 -51.18 -1.93 1.58
N THR A 445 -50.20 -1.70 0.69
CA THR A 445 -50.36 -1.94 -0.75
C THR A 445 -49.08 -2.59 -1.28
N ASN A 446 -49.24 -3.81 -1.81
CA ASN A 446 -48.33 -4.63 -2.59
C ASN A 446 -47.02 -5.06 -1.89
N GLY A 447 -46.90 -6.38 -1.70
CA GLY A 447 -45.82 -7.02 -0.96
C GLY A 447 -44.45 -6.89 -1.62
N GLU A 448 -43.58 -6.16 -0.95
CA GLU A 448 -42.13 -6.31 -0.98
C GLU A 448 -41.70 -6.74 0.42
N VAL A 449 -41.02 -7.89 0.53
CA VAL A 449 -40.40 -8.32 1.80
C VAL A 449 -38.94 -7.88 1.75
N ALA A 450 -38.59 -6.84 2.51
CA ALA A 450 -37.22 -6.38 2.67
C ALA A 450 -36.56 -7.04 3.89
N ALA A 451 -35.44 -7.75 3.69
CA ALA A 451 -34.60 -8.22 4.78
C ALA A 451 -33.61 -7.11 5.17
N ARG A 452 -33.55 -6.75 6.45
CA ARG A 452 -32.62 -5.72 6.97
C ARG A 452 -31.49 -6.33 7.80
N SER A 453 -30.30 -5.82 7.52
CA SER A 453 -29.07 -5.73 8.34
C SER A 453 -28.17 -6.96 8.52
N ILE A 454 -26.96 -6.85 7.95
CA ILE A 454 -25.72 -7.42 8.51
C ILE A 454 -24.99 -6.25 9.15
N ILE A 455 -24.60 -6.37 10.42
CA ILE A 455 -23.70 -5.40 11.07
C ILE A 455 -22.27 -5.89 10.87
N VAL A 456 -21.59 -5.33 9.88
CA VAL A 456 -20.13 -5.43 9.75
C VAL A 456 -19.53 -4.31 10.58
N ARG A 457 -18.76 -4.65 11.62
CA ARG A 457 -18.33 -3.66 12.63
C ARG A 457 -17.11 -2.83 12.23
N ASP A 458 -16.38 -3.24 11.20
CA ASP A 458 -15.22 -2.51 10.70
C ASP A 458 -15.16 -2.66 9.18
N MET A 459 -15.57 -1.61 8.46
CA MET A 459 -15.25 -1.25 7.06
C MET A 459 -16.29 -0.23 6.56
N LEU A 460 -15.84 0.95 6.15
CA LEU A 460 -16.68 2.04 5.64
C LEU A 460 -16.99 1.82 4.14
N HIS A 461 -18.27 1.65 3.85
CA HIS A 461 -18.92 1.61 2.52
C HIS A 461 -18.72 0.34 1.67
N PHE A 462 -19.55 -0.67 1.96
CA PHE A 462 -20.21 -1.38 0.87
C PHE A 462 -21.51 -0.63 0.56
N THR A 463 -21.72 -0.18 -0.68
CA THR A 463 -23.09 -0.06 -1.17
C THR A 463 -23.54 -1.49 -1.38
N LEU A 464 -24.47 -1.97 -0.54
CA LEU A 464 -25.18 -3.20 -0.85
C LEU A 464 -25.89 -2.94 -2.19
N VAL A 465 -25.34 -3.45 -3.29
CA VAL A 465 -26.08 -3.56 -4.54
C VAL A 465 -27.13 -4.60 -4.24
N GLU A 466 -28.33 -4.14 -3.88
CA GLU A 466 -29.49 -5.01 -3.81
C GLU A 466 -29.68 -5.61 -5.20
N THR A 467 -29.21 -6.83 -5.38
CA THR A 467 -29.60 -7.67 -6.51
C THR A 467 -31.00 -8.15 -6.23
N TRP A 468 -31.97 -7.61 -6.97
CA TRP A 468 -33.36 -8.00 -6.89
C TRP A 468 -33.57 -9.23 -7.78
N ALA A 469 -33.96 -10.34 -7.18
CA ALA A 469 -34.55 -11.43 -7.95
C ALA A 469 -36.03 -11.09 -8.18
N ARG A 470 -36.39 -10.64 -9.39
CA ARG A 470 -37.79 -10.35 -9.73
C ARG A 470 -38.49 -11.65 -10.16
N ARG A 471 -39.51 -12.05 -9.40
CA ARG A 471 -40.43 -13.13 -9.78
C ARG A 471 -41.52 -12.58 -10.68
N GLU A 472 -41.64 -13.09 -11.90
CA GLU A 472 -42.83 -12.89 -12.73
C GLU A 472 -43.60 -14.21 -12.83
N GLY A 473 -44.80 -14.26 -12.25
CA GLY A 473 -45.69 -15.42 -12.34
C GLY A 473 -46.85 -15.40 -11.34
N ASP A 474 -48.04 -15.82 -11.80
CA ASP A 474 -49.27 -15.93 -11.02
C ASP A 474 -49.15 -17.02 -9.94
N PHE A 475 -49.49 -16.66 -8.70
CA PHE A 475 -49.32 -17.50 -7.50
C PHE A 475 -50.18 -18.78 -7.57
N ALA A 476 -51.24 -18.77 -8.38
CA ALA A 476 -52.22 -19.86 -8.44
C ALA A 476 -51.78 -21.10 -9.24
N ALA A 477 -50.65 -21.06 -9.97
CA ALA A 477 -50.27 -22.14 -10.89
C ALA A 477 -49.04 -22.99 -10.46
N ALA A 478 -48.38 -22.69 -9.34
CA ALA A 478 -47.06 -23.27 -9.05
C ALA A 478 -47.04 -24.16 -7.80
N CYS A 479 -47.32 -25.45 -7.98
CA CYS A 479 -46.92 -26.49 -7.01
C CYS A 479 -46.00 -27.56 -7.62
N ASN A 480 -45.60 -27.49 -8.90
CA ASN A 480 -44.83 -28.57 -9.54
C ASN A 480 -43.92 -28.13 -10.73
N SER A 481 -43.31 -26.94 -10.69
CA SER A 481 -42.38 -26.53 -11.76
C SER A 481 -40.98 -26.24 -11.22
N GLU A 482 -39.96 -26.78 -11.90
CA GLU A 482 -38.57 -26.36 -11.74
C GLU A 482 -38.43 -24.85 -12.02
N PHE A 483 -37.61 -24.19 -11.21
CA PHE A 483 -37.43 -22.74 -11.27
C PHE A 483 -36.07 -22.40 -11.89
N THR A 484 -36.06 -21.41 -12.77
CA THR A 484 -34.84 -20.77 -13.28
C THR A 484 -34.79 -19.35 -12.71
N TRP A 485 -33.72 -19.01 -12.01
CA TRP A 485 -33.45 -17.65 -11.57
C TRP A 485 -32.48 -17.02 -12.57
N GLU A 486 -32.84 -15.85 -13.09
CA GLU A 486 -31.95 -15.03 -13.92
C GLU A 486 -31.45 -13.88 -13.06
N TRP A 487 -30.13 -13.78 -12.91
CA TRP A 487 -29.50 -12.66 -12.22
C TRP A 487 -29.28 -11.55 -13.25
N VAL A 488 -29.87 -10.38 -12.98
CA VAL A 488 -29.57 -9.16 -13.73
C VAL A 488 -28.67 -8.32 -12.82
N ALA A 489 -27.38 -8.27 -13.15
CA ALA A 489 -26.49 -7.27 -12.58
C ALA A 489 -26.89 -5.88 -13.11
N PRO A 490 -26.86 -4.81 -12.31
CA PRO A 490 -26.89 -3.46 -12.86
C PRO A 490 -25.62 -3.13 -13.65
#